data_AF-A0A7C9EYK3-F1
#
_entry.id   AF-A0A7C9EYK3-F1
#
_cell.length_a   1.000
_cell.length_b   1.000
_cell.length_c   1.000
_cell.angle_alpha   90.00
_cell.angle_beta   90.00
_cell.angle_gamma   90.00
#
_symmetry.space_group_name_H-M   'P 1'
#
loop_
_entity.id
_entity.type
_entity.pdbx_description
1 polymer ?
#
loop_
_entity_poly.entity_id
_entity_poly.type
_entity_poly.pdbx_seq_one_letter_code
_entity_poly.pdbx_strand_id
1 'polypeptide(L)'
;MTSALDLPKFTLFLLFILLRVGLYSIDCASCDYGVVQRNKLYSYSLTSPVRDFPHGVLSEDGFYKVGANDTIIWFQLCDGMIFNHDPPPCVDCSDCGGQSRCGMGCSALVAKNTGGYYVCTSMGRDFNYDIKLMNKDTPTKGVNVTMSSKSHGRNCSLTVSIVCDSKGVEEPQSFENLGTCDYVTLLRHPSGCSKTVAVHGEGWGWFSIFLTILLCALGAYLLVGAVYRYFFLQIRGLDVIPNLDFWTTIPHRTKSLFMALVQRFRGPTYHHRSSYSSVNF
;
A
#
# COMPACT_ATOMS: atom_id res chain seq x y z
N MET A 1 -2.86 39.95 33.88
CA MET A 1 -4.16 39.78 33.20
C MET A 1 -3.89 39.08 31.86
N THR A 2 -4.63 38.01 31.63
CA THR A 2 -4.34 36.85 30.78
C THR A 2 -4.58 37.04 29.28
N SER A 3 -3.68 36.52 28.43
CA SER A 3 -4.04 35.90 27.15
C SER A 3 -2.87 35.08 26.58
N ALA A 4 -2.76 33.85 27.06
CA ALA A 4 -2.21 32.76 26.28
C ALA A 4 -3.18 32.42 25.14
N LEU A 5 -2.69 32.35 23.89
CA LEU A 5 -3.24 31.70 22.66
C LEU A 5 -2.39 32.30 21.52
N ASP A 6 -1.66 31.61 20.63
CA ASP A 6 -1.93 30.37 19.90
C ASP A 6 -0.63 29.64 19.46
N LEU A 7 0.44 29.69 20.25
CA LEU A 7 1.64 28.89 19.98
C LEU A 7 1.43 27.35 19.97
N PRO A 8 0.49 26.74 20.75
CA PRO A 8 0.36 25.28 20.78
C PRO A 8 -0.39 24.69 19.57
N LYS A 9 -1.18 25.48 18.83
CA LYS A 9 -1.94 24.97 17.67
C LYS A 9 -1.07 24.74 16.45
N PHE A 10 -0.06 25.59 16.26
CA PHE A 10 0.83 25.52 15.10
C PHE A 10 1.86 24.38 15.23
N THR A 11 2.38 24.16 16.45
CA THR A 11 3.19 22.99 16.77
C THR A 11 2.39 21.70 16.70
N LEU A 12 1.12 21.69 17.13
CA LEU A 12 0.22 20.54 16.92
C LEU A 12 0.00 20.24 15.44
N PHE A 13 -0.16 21.26 14.59
CA PHE A 13 -0.36 21.08 13.14
C PHE A 13 0.89 20.52 12.45
N LEU A 14 2.08 21.04 12.77
CA LEU A 14 3.37 20.50 12.29
C LEU A 14 3.62 19.08 12.80
N LEU A 15 3.30 18.79 14.08
CA LEU A 15 3.36 17.45 14.65
C LEU A 15 2.38 16.51 13.95
N PHE A 16 1.18 16.97 13.57
CA PHE A 16 0.19 16.19 12.82
C PHE A 16 0.68 15.84 11.41
N ILE A 17 1.35 16.77 10.74
CA ILE A 17 1.97 16.54 9.43
C ILE A 17 3.15 15.56 9.57
N LEU A 18 4.00 15.73 10.58
CA LEU A 18 5.12 14.82 10.84
C LEU A 18 4.66 13.43 11.28
N LEU A 19 3.59 13.32 12.07
CA LEU A 19 2.93 12.04 12.41
C LEU A 19 2.30 11.40 11.18
N ARG A 20 1.63 12.17 10.32
CA ARG A 20 1.12 11.68 9.03
C ARG A 20 2.24 11.12 8.15
N VAL A 21 3.39 11.80 8.08
CA VAL A 21 4.54 11.37 7.27
C VAL A 21 5.28 10.19 7.93
N GLY A 22 5.39 10.16 9.26
CA GLY A 22 6.06 9.10 10.02
C GLY A 22 5.24 7.81 10.20
N LEU A 23 3.91 7.87 10.06
CA LEU A 23 3.02 6.70 10.12
C LEU A 23 2.92 5.94 8.79
N TYR A 24 3.55 6.43 7.71
CA TYR A 24 3.51 5.79 6.38
C TYR A 24 4.49 4.62 6.20
N SER A 25 5.17 4.16 7.24
CA SER A 25 6.20 3.12 7.08
C SER A 25 6.30 2.21 8.29
N ILE A 26 5.21 1.49 8.57
CA ILE A 26 5.30 0.17 9.19
C ILE A 26 4.68 -0.79 8.18
N ASP A 27 5.49 -1.22 7.21
CA ASP A 27 5.16 -2.42 6.43
C ASP A 27 5.25 -3.60 7.39
N CYS A 28 4.16 -3.85 8.11
CA CYS A 28 3.87 -5.20 8.55
C CYS A 28 3.72 -6.00 7.26
N ALA A 29 4.47 -7.09 7.08
CA ALA A 29 4.36 -7.92 5.89
C ALA A 29 2.93 -8.50 5.81
N SER A 30 2.04 -7.74 5.18
CA SER A 30 0.70 -8.18 4.85
C SER A 30 0.82 -9.10 3.65
N CYS A 31 0.09 -10.22 3.67
CA CYS A 31 0.07 -11.20 2.59
C CYS A 31 -0.76 -10.72 1.38
N ASP A 32 -0.60 -9.45 1.07
CA ASP A 32 -1.28 -8.71 0.03
C ASP A 32 -0.22 -8.18 -0.92
N TYR A 33 -0.43 -8.40 -2.22
CA TYR A 33 0.45 -7.92 -3.27
C TYR A 33 -0.36 -7.11 -4.27
N GLY A 34 0.16 -5.96 -4.66
CA GLY A 34 -0.51 -5.04 -5.57
C GLY A 34 0.45 -4.56 -6.64
N VAL A 35 0.03 -4.63 -7.91
CA VAL A 35 0.82 -4.09 -9.02
C VAL A 35 -0.08 -3.36 -10.01
N VAL A 36 0.33 -2.15 -10.39
CA VAL A 36 -0.37 -1.36 -11.40
C VAL A 36 0.26 -1.62 -12.76
N GLN A 37 -0.53 -2.08 -13.71
CA GLN A 37 -0.08 -2.32 -15.07
C GLN A 37 -1.18 -1.87 -16.05
N ARG A 38 -0.82 -1.05 -17.05
CA ARG A 38 -1.77 -0.52 -18.07
C ARG A 38 -3.03 0.12 -17.44
N ASN A 39 -2.86 0.99 -16.43
CA ASN A 39 -3.94 1.65 -15.67
C ASN A 39 -4.92 0.70 -14.96
N LYS A 40 -4.52 -0.55 -14.72
CA LYS A 40 -5.27 -1.51 -13.91
C LYS A 40 -4.44 -1.89 -12.71
N LEU A 41 -5.03 -1.84 -11.52
CA LEU A 41 -4.45 -2.38 -10.30
C LEU A 41 -4.84 -3.85 -10.23
N TYR A 42 -3.83 -4.71 -10.25
CA TYR A 42 -3.95 -6.13 -9.96
C TYR A 42 -3.63 -6.30 -8.48
N SER A 43 -4.66 -6.59 -7.70
CA SER A 43 -4.54 -6.82 -6.26
C SER A 43 -4.72 -8.31 -5.98
N TYR A 44 -3.78 -8.89 -5.25
CA TYR A 44 -3.80 -10.25 -4.75
C TYR A 44 -3.89 -10.14 -3.25
N SER A 45 -4.92 -10.77 -2.68
CA SER A 45 -5.03 -10.91 -1.23
C SER A 45 -5.12 -12.38 -0.94
N LEU A 46 -4.00 -12.94 -0.53
CA LEU A 46 -3.82 -14.38 -0.45
C LEU A 46 -4.48 -14.95 0.81
N THR A 47 -4.52 -14.20 1.91
CA THR A 47 -5.17 -14.57 3.18
C THR A 47 -6.62 -14.11 3.30
N SER A 48 -7.11 -13.32 2.33
CA SER A 48 -8.53 -12.94 2.32
C SER A 48 -9.43 -14.17 2.13
N PRO A 49 -10.59 -14.21 2.79
CA PRO A 49 -11.59 -15.25 2.58
C PRO A 49 -12.03 -15.31 1.11
N VAL A 50 -12.06 -16.53 0.58
CA VAL A 50 -12.65 -16.87 -0.73
C VAL A 50 -13.79 -17.87 -0.49
N ARG A 51 -14.69 -18.02 -1.46
CA ARG A 51 -15.79 -18.98 -1.34
C ARG A 51 -15.24 -20.37 -1.00
N ASP A 52 -15.77 -20.98 0.05
CA ASP A 52 -15.36 -22.28 0.60
C ASP A 52 -13.96 -22.31 1.25
N PHE A 53 -13.24 -21.19 1.30
CA PHE A 53 -11.90 -21.05 1.89
C PHE A 53 -11.82 -19.81 2.81
N PRO A 54 -12.22 -19.92 4.09
CA PRO A 54 -12.29 -18.76 5.00
C PRO A 54 -10.92 -18.16 5.32
N HIS A 55 -9.84 -18.94 5.21
CA HIS A 55 -8.47 -18.52 5.50
C HIS A 55 -7.64 -18.27 4.23
N GLY A 56 -8.28 -18.18 3.06
CA GLY A 56 -7.60 -17.96 1.79
C GLY A 56 -6.64 -19.11 1.49
N VAL A 57 -5.37 -18.79 1.24
CA VAL A 57 -4.31 -19.75 0.87
C VAL A 57 -3.59 -20.38 2.08
N LEU A 58 -4.02 -20.07 3.30
CA LEU A 58 -3.48 -20.72 4.49
C LEU A 58 -3.96 -22.16 4.55
N SER A 59 -3.06 -23.10 4.85
CA SER A 59 -3.48 -24.48 5.12
C SER A 59 -4.34 -24.54 6.39
N GLU A 60 -5.44 -25.29 6.34
CA GLU A 60 -6.34 -25.52 7.48
C GLU A 60 -5.64 -26.29 8.61
N ASP A 61 -4.72 -27.18 8.25
CA ASP A 61 -3.92 -27.97 9.20
C ASP A 61 -2.72 -27.18 9.77
N GLY A 62 -2.50 -25.95 9.29
CA GLY A 62 -1.39 -25.07 9.71
C GLY A 62 -0.10 -25.24 8.92
N PHE A 63 -0.05 -26.19 7.97
CA PHE A 63 1.07 -26.36 7.04
C PHE A 63 0.65 -27.14 5.78
N TYR A 64 1.37 -26.93 4.70
CA TYR A 64 1.41 -27.80 3.53
C TYR A 64 2.57 -28.79 3.65
N LYS A 65 2.41 -29.98 3.10
CA LYS A 65 3.42 -31.03 3.10
C LYS A 65 3.57 -31.62 1.70
N VAL A 66 4.78 -31.62 1.17
CA VAL A 66 5.11 -32.27 -0.10
C VAL A 66 6.36 -33.12 0.07
N GLY A 67 6.37 -34.32 -0.48
CA GLY A 67 7.48 -35.27 -0.34
C GLY A 67 7.85 -35.93 -1.65
N ALA A 68 9.14 -35.97 -1.96
CA ALA A 68 9.70 -36.67 -3.12
C ALA A 68 11.15 -37.06 -2.86
N ASN A 69 11.59 -38.23 -3.34
CA ASN A 69 12.99 -38.69 -3.31
C ASN A 69 13.66 -38.50 -1.95
N ASP A 70 13.07 -39.09 -0.90
CA ASP A 70 13.57 -39.05 0.49
C ASP A 70 13.72 -37.64 1.10
N THR A 71 13.07 -36.65 0.49
CA THR A 71 13.04 -35.26 0.94
C THR A 71 11.59 -34.86 1.17
N ILE A 72 11.33 -34.21 2.30
CA ILE A 72 10.00 -33.71 2.68
C ILE A 72 10.12 -32.22 2.94
N ILE A 73 9.22 -31.44 2.36
CA ILE A 73 9.13 -30.00 2.56
C ILE A 73 7.82 -29.72 3.28
N TRP A 74 7.91 -29.02 4.41
CA TRP A 74 6.78 -28.41 5.09
C TRP A 74 6.85 -26.90 4.92
N PHE A 75 5.72 -26.28 4.66
CA PHE A 75 5.67 -24.83 4.58
C PHE A 75 4.28 -24.30 4.90
N GLN A 76 4.20 -23.07 5.37
CA GLN A 76 2.97 -22.31 5.49
C GLN A 76 3.17 -20.98 4.77
N LEU A 77 2.21 -20.63 3.93
CA LEU A 77 2.25 -19.37 3.20
C LEU A 77 1.79 -18.25 4.11
N CYS A 78 2.57 -17.16 4.18
CA CYS A 78 2.20 -15.93 4.87
C CYS A 78 1.94 -16.02 6.38
N ASP A 79 2.28 -17.14 6.99
CA ASP A 79 2.29 -17.33 8.43
C ASP A 79 3.40 -18.32 8.80
N GLY A 80 3.65 -18.49 10.09
CA GLY A 80 4.48 -19.57 10.60
C GLY A 80 3.75 -20.92 10.56
N MET A 81 4.49 -22.00 10.44
CA MET A 81 3.91 -23.34 10.55
C MET A 81 3.51 -23.64 11.99
N ILE A 82 2.37 -24.31 12.15
CA ILE A 82 1.86 -24.75 13.45
C ILE A 82 1.65 -26.26 13.41
N PHE A 83 2.18 -26.97 14.41
CA PHE A 83 2.03 -28.41 14.55
C PHE A 83 1.28 -28.71 15.85
N ASN A 84 0.06 -29.23 15.75
CA ASN A 84 -0.74 -29.64 16.90
C ASN A 84 -0.39 -31.07 17.34
N HIS A 85 -0.20 -31.97 16.38
CA HIS A 85 0.17 -33.37 16.58
C HIS A 85 1.33 -33.71 15.63
N ASP A 86 2.29 -34.50 16.11
CA ASP A 86 3.42 -35.04 15.32
C ASP A 86 4.30 -33.98 14.61
N PRO A 87 5.16 -33.25 15.36
CA PRO A 87 6.13 -32.36 14.73
C PRO A 87 7.13 -33.16 13.85
N PRO A 88 7.77 -32.51 12.86
CA PRO A 88 8.76 -33.13 11.99
C PRO A 88 9.84 -33.89 12.80
N PRO A 89 10.00 -35.20 12.60
CA PRO A 89 10.98 -36.00 13.32
C PRO A 89 12.35 -35.83 12.67
N CYS A 90 13.01 -34.71 12.92
CA CYS A 90 14.32 -34.41 12.34
C CYS A 90 15.27 -33.76 13.36
N VAL A 91 16.57 -33.94 13.08
CA VAL A 91 17.65 -33.31 13.83
C VAL A 91 18.02 -31.96 13.20
N ASP A 92 18.68 -31.09 13.98
CA ASP A 92 19.18 -29.79 13.54
C ASP A 92 18.10 -28.71 13.28
N CYS A 93 17.23 -28.51 14.27
CA CYS A 93 16.07 -27.61 14.16
C CYS A 93 16.22 -26.31 14.99
N SER A 94 17.45 -25.86 15.27
CA SER A 94 17.72 -24.71 16.15
C SER A 94 17.08 -23.41 15.68
N ASP A 95 17.02 -23.20 14.36
CA ASP A 95 16.53 -21.96 13.73
C ASP A 95 15.01 -21.97 13.44
N CYS A 96 14.31 -23.05 13.81
CA CYS A 96 12.87 -23.20 13.62
C CYS A 96 12.25 -23.99 14.79
N GLY A 97 12.21 -23.37 15.97
CA GLY A 97 11.48 -23.87 17.14
C GLY A 97 12.29 -24.79 18.07
N GLY A 98 13.49 -25.20 17.66
CA GLY A 98 14.39 -26.02 18.47
C GLY A 98 13.99 -27.50 18.51
N GLN A 99 14.64 -28.27 19.38
CA GLN A 99 14.48 -29.74 19.44
C GLN A 99 13.10 -30.19 19.96
N SER A 100 12.41 -29.38 20.75
CA SER A 100 11.12 -29.75 21.36
C SER A 100 9.91 -29.39 20.50
N ARG A 101 10.06 -28.42 19.59
CA ARG A 101 8.97 -27.87 18.75
C ARG A 101 9.47 -27.57 17.35
N CYS A 102 10.23 -28.50 16.78
CA CYS A 102 10.77 -28.35 15.43
C CYS A 102 9.66 -28.03 14.43
N GLY A 103 9.90 -27.05 13.56
CA GLY A 103 8.91 -26.59 12.60
C GLY A 103 8.07 -25.41 13.09
N MET A 104 7.96 -25.13 14.39
CA MET A 104 7.31 -23.89 14.86
C MET A 104 8.29 -22.72 14.80
N GLY A 105 7.84 -21.53 14.40
CA GLY A 105 8.71 -20.35 14.33
C GLY A 105 9.43 -20.18 12.98
N CYS A 106 9.08 -21.00 11.98
CA CYS A 106 9.43 -20.76 10.60
C CYS A 106 8.26 -20.99 9.65
N SER A 107 8.31 -20.33 8.50
CA SER A 107 7.33 -20.49 7.42
C SER A 107 7.65 -21.66 6.49
N ALA A 108 8.90 -22.15 6.47
CA ALA A 108 9.29 -23.26 5.59
C ALA A 108 10.49 -24.06 6.15
N LEU A 109 10.40 -25.38 6.02
CA LEU A 109 11.37 -26.35 6.53
C LEU A 109 11.50 -27.51 5.53
N VAL A 110 12.74 -27.93 5.25
CA VAL A 110 12.99 -29.17 4.52
C VAL A 110 13.61 -30.19 5.46
N ALA A 111 13.20 -31.45 5.34
CA ALA A 111 13.89 -32.60 5.92
C ALA A 111 14.42 -33.49 4.80
N LYS A 112 15.69 -33.85 4.90
CA LYS A 112 16.34 -34.80 3.99
C LYS A 112 16.80 -36.03 4.75
N ASN A 113 16.45 -37.22 4.25
CA ASN A 113 16.94 -38.47 4.82
C ASN A 113 18.43 -38.63 4.52
N THR A 114 19.23 -38.77 5.56
CA THR A 114 20.68 -38.99 5.45
C THR A 114 21.03 -40.25 6.23
N GLY A 115 20.94 -41.41 5.58
CA GLY A 115 21.35 -42.68 6.20
C GLY A 115 20.42 -43.19 7.30
N GLY A 116 19.11 -42.98 7.18
CA GLY A 116 18.09 -43.54 8.07
C GLY A 116 17.51 -42.57 9.10
N TYR A 117 17.96 -41.32 9.11
CA TYR A 117 17.40 -40.23 9.91
C TYR A 117 17.24 -38.97 9.06
N TYR A 118 16.29 -38.12 9.45
CA TYR A 118 16.01 -36.86 8.76
C TYR A 118 16.80 -35.71 9.36
N VAL A 119 17.50 -34.96 8.52
CA VAL A 119 18.17 -33.69 8.88
C VAL A 119 17.34 -32.54 8.36
N CYS A 120 17.03 -31.59 9.24
CA CYS A 120 16.21 -30.44 8.92
C CYS A 120 17.04 -29.22 8.53
N THR A 121 16.49 -28.38 7.65
CA THR A 121 17.09 -27.12 7.24
C THR A 121 15.98 -26.09 7.08
N SER A 122 16.07 -24.97 7.80
CA SER A 122 15.12 -23.85 7.69
C SER A 122 15.28 -23.15 6.34
N MET A 123 14.17 -23.03 5.61
CA MET A 123 14.10 -22.40 4.28
C MET A 123 13.47 -21.00 4.34
N GLY A 124 12.66 -20.74 5.36
CA GLY A 124 12.02 -19.45 5.60
C GLY A 124 11.98 -19.12 7.09
N ARG A 125 11.71 -17.87 7.42
CA ARG A 125 11.33 -17.45 8.78
C ARG A 125 9.93 -16.86 8.73
N ASP A 126 9.25 -16.86 9.87
CA ASP A 126 7.92 -16.28 9.99
C ASP A 126 7.90 -14.85 9.43
N PHE A 127 6.88 -14.55 8.63
CA PHE A 127 6.65 -13.25 8.01
C PHE A 127 7.77 -12.74 7.08
N ASN A 128 8.77 -13.58 6.73
CA ASN A 128 9.83 -13.23 5.79
C ASN A 128 9.60 -13.88 4.43
N TYR A 129 8.79 -13.21 3.60
CA TYR A 129 8.47 -13.65 2.25
C TYR A 129 8.45 -12.49 1.27
N ASP A 130 8.77 -12.78 0.00
CA ASP A 130 8.72 -11.84 -1.11
C ASP A 130 7.69 -12.34 -2.13
N ILE A 131 6.70 -11.51 -2.45
CA ILE A 131 5.65 -11.83 -3.41
C ILE A 131 5.96 -11.14 -4.74
N LYS A 132 6.03 -11.93 -5.82
CA LYS A 132 6.26 -11.43 -7.18
C LYS A 132 5.20 -11.98 -8.12
N LEU A 133 4.99 -11.28 -9.24
CA LEU A 133 4.19 -11.85 -10.33
C LEU A 133 4.89 -13.10 -10.87
N MET A 134 4.11 -14.16 -11.08
CA MET A 134 4.59 -15.36 -11.77
C MET A 134 4.98 -15.03 -13.22
N ASN A 135 4.18 -14.18 -13.88
CA ASN A 135 4.49 -13.66 -15.21
C ASN A 135 4.13 -12.18 -15.30
N LYS A 136 5.10 -11.35 -15.70
CA LYS A 136 4.93 -9.90 -15.86
C LYS A 136 3.99 -9.52 -17.01
N ASP A 137 3.88 -10.36 -18.04
CA ASP A 137 3.02 -10.11 -19.21
C ASP A 137 1.57 -10.52 -18.96
N THR A 138 1.37 -11.48 -18.06
CA THR A 138 0.07 -12.08 -17.74
C THR A 138 -0.15 -12.11 -16.22
N PRO A 139 -0.43 -10.94 -15.59
CA PRO A 139 -0.61 -10.87 -14.14
C PRO A 139 -1.73 -11.81 -13.65
N THR A 140 -2.79 -11.99 -14.43
CA THR A 140 -3.93 -12.86 -14.08
C THR A 140 -3.58 -14.33 -13.85
N LYS A 141 -2.38 -14.79 -14.23
CA LYS A 141 -1.97 -16.20 -14.09
C LYS A 141 -1.69 -16.56 -12.63
N GLY A 142 -1.21 -15.62 -11.81
CA GLY A 142 -0.91 -15.84 -10.39
C GLY A 142 0.41 -15.20 -9.92
N VAL A 143 0.83 -15.58 -8.72
CA VAL A 143 1.98 -15.00 -8.01
C VAL A 143 2.92 -16.06 -7.47
N ASN A 144 4.19 -15.71 -7.34
CA ASN A 144 5.22 -16.52 -6.72
C ASN A 144 5.52 -15.93 -5.34
N VAL A 145 5.39 -16.75 -4.31
CA VAL A 145 5.76 -16.41 -2.93
C VAL A 145 7.08 -17.07 -2.62
N THR A 146 8.11 -16.27 -2.37
CA THR A 146 9.46 -16.75 -2.08
C THR A 146 9.76 -16.55 -0.60
N MET A 147 9.93 -17.65 0.11
CA MET A 147 10.43 -17.67 1.48
C MET A 147 11.93 -17.88 1.44
N SER A 148 12.68 -17.12 2.24
CA SER A 148 14.13 -17.25 2.29
C SER A 148 14.66 -17.18 3.72
N SER A 149 15.71 -17.95 3.98
CA SER A 149 16.39 -18.00 5.25
C SER A 149 17.88 -18.27 5.04
N LYS A 150 18.69 -17.82 5.98
CA LYS A 150 20.11 -18.16 6.01
C LYS A 150 20.28 -19.35 6.94
N SER A 151 20.59 -20.52 6.38
CA SER A 151 20.80 -21.75 7.13
C SER A 151 22.21 -22.31 6.86
N HIS A 152 22.95 -22.65 7.91
CA HIS A 152 24.34 -23.12 7.85
C HIS A 152 25.27 -22.27 6.97
N GLY A 153 25.09 -20.94 7.01
CA GLY A 153 25.90 -20.00 6.23
C GLY A 153 25.56 -19.88 4.75
N ARG A 154 24.56 -20.63 4.25
CA ARG A 154 24.02 -20.53 2.89
C ARG A 154 22.64 -19.88 2.91
N ASN A 155 22.30 -19.19 1.82
CA ASN A 155 20.94 -18.68 1.63
C ASN A 155 20.15 -19.77 0.92
N CYS A 156 19.08 -20.21 1.57
CA CYS A 156 18.20 -21.23 1.02
C CYS A 156 16.81 -20.64 0.87
N SER A 157 16.10 -21.09 -0.17
CA SER A 157 14.82 -20.51 -0.52
C SER A 157 13.80 -21.54 -0.99
N LEU A 158 12.54 -21.26 -0.67
CA LEU A 158 11.39 -22.01 -1.17
C LEU A 158 10.48 -21.04 -1.90
N THR A 159 10.31 -21.25 -3.21
CA THR A 159 9.35 -20.50 -4.02
C THR A 159 8.10 -21.33 -4.28
N VAL A 160 6.97 -20.85 -3.80
CA VAL A 160 5.66 -21.45 -4.05
C VAL A 160 4.96 -20.64 -5.13
N SER A 161 4.70 -21.28 -6.27
CA SER A 161 3.97 -20.69 -7.39
C SER A 161 2.48 -20.91 -7.18
N ILE A 162 1.76 -19.86 -6.80
CA ILE A 162 0.31 -19.88 -6.59
C ILE A 162 -0.37 -19.55 -7.91
N VAL A 163 -0.87 -20.58 -8.58
CA VAL A 163 -1.56 -20.46 -9.87
C VAL A 163 -3.04 -20.22 -9.63
N CYS A 164 -3.60 -19.24 -10.33
CA CYS A 164 -5.04 -18.97 -10.29
C CYS A 164 -5.81 -20.15 -10.87
N ASP A 165 -6.62 -20.80 -10.04
CA ASP A 165 -7.64 -21.75 -10.44
C ASP A 165 -8.95 -21.41 -9.73
N SER A 166 -9.97 -21.05 -10.50
CA SER A 166 -11.29 -20.69 -9.96
C SER A 166 -12.19 -21.89 -9.69
N LYS A 167 -11.80 -23.10 -10.13
CA LYS A 167 -12.64 -24.31 -10.06
C LYS A 167 -12.45 -25.11 -8.78
N GLY A 168 -11.30 -24.95 -8.12
CA GLY A 168 -10.99 -25.70 -6.90
C GLY A 168 -9.54 -25.53 -6.47
N VAL A 169 -9.14 -26.35 -5.51
CA VAL A 169 -7.80 -26.37 -4.93
C VAL A 169 -7.11 -27.67 -5.30
N GLU A 170 -5.90 -27.54 -5.83
CA GLU A 170 -5.00 -28.67 -6.06
C GLU A 170 -3.75 -28.44 -5.22
N GLU A 171 -3.59 -29.27 -4.20
CA GLU A 171 -2.45 -29.23 -3.28
C GLU A 171 -1.12 -29.55 -3.99
N PRO A 172 0.01 -29.12 -3.43
CA PRO A 172 1.32 -29.32 -4.05
C PRO A 172 1.71 -30.80 -4.03
N GLN A 173 1.69 -31.45 -5.20
CA GLN A 173 2.03 -32.88 -5.33
C GLN A 173 3.53 -33.13 -5.54
N SER A 174 4.24 -32.14 -6.08
CA SER A 174 5.66 -32.26 -6.40
C SER A 174 6.40 -30.95 -6.17
N PHE A 175 7.72 -31.08 -6.14
CA PHE A 175 8.63 -29.94 -6.13
C PHE A 175 9.79 -30.21 -7.08
N GLU A 176 10.32 -29.13 -7.63
CA GLU A 176 11.56 -29.12 -8.41
C GLU A 176 12.67 -28.53 -7.55
N ASN A 177 13.87 -29.09 -7.69
CA ASN A 177 15.06 -28.52 -7.07
C ASN A 177 15.83 -27.74 -8.14
N LEU A 178 15.91 -26.42 -7.97
CA LEU A 178 16.62 -25.52 -8.88
C LEU A 178 18.11 -25.36 -8.53
N GLY A 179 18.55 -25.86 -7.37
CA GLY A 179 19.91 -25.62 -6.88
C GLY A 179 20.36 -26.59 -5.79
N THR A 180 21.19 -26.09 -4.86
CA THR A 180 21.63 -26.89 -3.71
C THR A 180 20.62 -26.86 -2.56
N CYS A 181 19.89 -25.76 -2.40
CA CYS A 181 18.84 -25.59 -1.40
C CYS A 181 17.75 -24.59 -1.84
N ASP A 182 17.45 -24.61 -3.14
CA ASP A 182 16.41 -23.77 -3.75
C ASP A 182 15.32 -24.67 -4.34
N TYR A 183 14.15 -24.61 -3.76
CA TYR A 183 13.03 -25.49 -4.10
C TYR A 183 11.89 -24.67 -4.71
N VAL A 184 11.22 -25.26 -5.70
CA VAL A 184 10.02 -24.68 -6.30
C VAL A 184 8.90 -25.68 -6.21
N THR A 185 7.73 -25.22 -5.77
CA THR A 185 6.52 -26.03 -5.78
C THR A 185 5.35 -25.23 -6.35
N LEU A 186 4.31 -25.93 -6.78
CA LEU A 186 3.16 -25.37 -7.45
C LEU A 186 1.91 -25.67 -6.64
N LEU A 187 1.13 -24.63 -6.36
CA LEU A 187 -0.14 -24.70 -5.65
C LEU A 187 -1.21 -24.05 -6.51
N ARG A 188 -2.34 -24.73 -6.73
CA ARG A 188 -3.48 -24.12 -7.42
C ARG A 188 -4.51 -23.73 -6.39
N HIS A 189 -4.85 -22.44 -6.37
CA HIS A 189 -5.77 -21.90 -5.39
C HIS A 189 -6.54 -20.71 -5.97
N PRO A 190 -7.84 -20.53 -5.66
CA PRO A 190 -8.62 -19.38 -6.12
C PRO A 190 -8.11 -18.04 -5.57
N SER A 191 -7.44 -18.04 -4.41
CA SER A 191 -6.77 -16.83 -3.88
C SER A 191 -5.61 -16.35 -4.76
N GLY A 192 -5.07 -17.19 -5.65
CA GLY A 192 -4.07 -16.79 -6.65
C GLY A 192 -4.63 -15.88 -7.75
N CYS A 193 -5.96 -15.74 -7.84
CA CYS A 193 -6.60 -14.92 -8.84
C CYS A 193 -6.62 -13.43 -8.46
N SER A 194 -6.08 -12.58 -9.34
CA SER A 194 -6.03 -11.14 -9.12
C SER A 194 -7.43 -10.50 -9.16
N LYS A 195 -7.73 -9.62 -8.20
CA LYS A 195 -8.81 -8.65 -8.32
C LYS A 195 -8.32 -7.48 -9.15
N THR A 196 -9.01 -7.19 -10.25
CA THR A 196 -8.65 -6.07 -11.13
C THR A 196 -9.55 -4.88 -10.84
N VAL A 197 -8.95 -3.75 -10.50
CA VAL A 197 -9.64 -2.47 -10.35
C VAL A 197 -9.07 -1.51 -11.38
N ALA A 198 -9.94 -0.85 -12.14
CA ALA A 198 -9.51 0.22 -13.02
C ALA A 198 -9.00 1.38 -12.15
N VAL A 199 -7.70 1.67 -12.25
CA VAL A 199 -7.14 2.85 -11.60
C VAL A 199 -7.41 3.99 -12.54
N HIS A 200 -8.48 4.72 -12.28
CA HIS A 200 -8.57 6.09 -12.76
C HIS A 200 -7.47 6.84 -12.02
N GLY A 201 -6.34 7.03 -12.69
CA GLY A 201 -5.34 7.97 -12.23
C GLY A 201 -5.97 9.35 -12.26
N GLU A 202 -6.58 9.77 -11.16
CA GLU A 202 -6.72 11.19 -10.84
C GLU A 202 -5.31 11.72 -10.63
N GLY A 203 -4.59 11.91 -11.74
CA GLY A 203 -3.33 12.60 -11.74
C GLY A 203 -3.61 13.97 -11.15
N TRP A 204 -2.97 14.27 -10.03
CA TRP A 204 -3.01 15.59 -9.44
C TRP A 204 -2.39 16.53 -10.48
N GLY A 205 -3.23 17.15 -11.31
CA GLY A 205 -2.78 17.84 -12.51
C GLY A 205 -1.80 18.96 -12.18
N TRP A 206 -1.06 19.48 -13.15
CA TRP A 206 -0.16 20.62 -12.92
C TRP A 206 -0.88 21.79 -12.22
N PHE A 207 -2.17 22.01 -12.49
CA PHE A 207 -2.99 22.99 -11.78
C PHE A 207 -3.02 22.76 -10.25
N SER A 208 -3.20 21.51 -9.85
CA SER A 208 -2.72 20.91 -8.60
C SER A 208 -1.53 21.54 -7.93
N ILE A 209 -0.38 21.15 -8.48
CA ILE A 209 0.94 21.47 -7.95
C ILE A 209 1.14 22.98 -7.94
N PHE A 210 0.71 23.68 -9.00
CA PHE A 210 0.79 25.12 -9.10
C PHE A 210 -0.05 25.83 -8.02
N LEU A 211 -1.29 25.40 -7.82
CA LEU A 211 -2.18 25.94 -6.79
C LEU A 211 -1.59 25.73 -5.39
N THR A 212 -1.02 24.54 -5.12
CA THR A 212 -0.38 24.25 -3.84
C THR A 212 0.83 25.15 -3.61
N ILE A 213 1.73 25.30 -4.60
CA ILE A 213 2.89 26.20 -4.51
C ILE A 213 2.45 27.64 -4.29
N LEU A 214 1.43 28.10 -5.02
CA LEU A 214 0.88 29.45 -4.89
C LEU A 214 0.34 29.69 -3.47
N LEU A 215 -0.45 28.76 -2.92
CA LEU A 215 -0.99 28.86 -1.57
C LEU A 215 0.11 28.84 -0.50
N CYS A 216 1.14 28.01 -0.67
CA CYS A 216 2.29 27.99 0.23
C CYS A 216 3.08 29.31 0.19
N ALA A 217 3.34 29.86 -0.99
CA ALA A 217 4.03 31.14 -1.15
C ALA A 217 3.23 32.31 -0.56
N LEU A 218 1.90 32.32 -0.77
CA LEU A 218 1.00 33.30 -0.17
C LEU A 218 0.98 33.20 1.36
N GLY A 219 0.91 31.99 1.90
CA GLY A 219 1.00 31.76 3.34
C GLY A 219 2.30 32.27 3.94
N ALA A 220 3.44 31.96 3.31
CA ALA A 220 4.75 32.43 3.75
C ALA A 220 4.86 33.96 3.70
N TYR A 221 4.38 34.59 2.63
CA TYR A 221 4.36 36.05 2.48
C TYR A 221 3.54 36.73 3.59
N LEU A 222 2.32 36.25 3.82
CA LEU A 222 1.44 36.82 4.85
C LEU A 222 2.03 36.64 6.25
N LEU A 223 2.62 35.48 6.54
CA LEU A 223 3.24 35.18 7.83
C LEU A 223 4.47 36.05 8.10
N VAL A 224 5.44 36.07 7.18
CA VAL A 224 6.67 36.85 7.35
C VAL A 224 6.36 38.33 7.44
N GLY A 225 5.48 38.84 6.58
CA GLY A 225 5.11 40.24 6.60
C GLY A 225 4.31 40.64 7.86
N ALA A 226 3.43 39.76 8.37
CA ALA A 226 2.72 39.99 9.62
C ALA A 226 3.66 40.01 10.82
N VAL A 227 4.58 39.04 10.92
CA VAL A 227 5.61 38.99 11.98
C VAL A 227 6.48 40.25 11.94
N TYR A 228 6.95 40.63 10.75
CA TYR A 228 7.77 41.83 10.58
C TYR A 228 7.04 43.09 11.05
N ARG A 229 5.79 43.31 10.60
CA ARG A 229 4.98 44.48 10.96
C ARG A 229 4.57 44.50 12.43
N TYR A 230 4.29 43.34 13.01
CA TYR A 230 3.89 43.23 14.41
C TYR A 230 5.05 43.50 15.37
N PHE A 231 6.22 42.89 15.14
CA PHE A 231 7.36 42.99 16.06
C PHE A 231 8.24 44.23 15.81
N PHE A 232 8.53 44.56 14.54
CA PHE A 232 9.46 45.66 14.22
C PHE A 232 8.76 47.01 14.06
N LEU A 233 7.50 47.05 13.61
CA LEU A 233 6.74 48.30 13.45
C LEU A 233 5.70 48.53 14.55
N GLN A 234 5.53 47.58 15.48
CA GLN A 234 4.58 47.64 16.60
C GLN A 234 3.13 47.98 16.21
N ILE A 235 2.76 47.73 14.94
CA ILE A 235 1.41 47.96 14.45
C ILE A 235 0.50 46.89 15.06
N ARG A 236 -0.68 47.29 15.55
CA ARG A 236 -1.67 46.42 16.18
C ARG A 236 -3.00 46.53 15.45
N GLY A 237 -3.80 45.46 15.46
CA GLY A 237 -5.08 45.42 14.77
C GLY A 237 -5.00 44.78 13.38
N LEU A 238 -5.97 45.06 12.53
CA LEU A 238 -6.12 44.41 11.21
C LEU A 238 -5.04 44.83 10.20
N ASP A 239 -4.37 45.96 10.44
CA ASP A 239 -3.31 46.51 9.56
C ASP A 239 -1.98 45.76 9.64
N VAL A 240 -1.88 44.78 10.54
CA VAL A 240 -0.73 43.86 10.61
C VAL A 240 -0.60 43.03 9.33
N ILE A 241 -1.72 42.76 8.64
CA ILE A 241 -1.72 42.00 7.39
C ILE A 241 -1.06 42.83 6.28
N PRO A 242 -0.02 42.31 5.61
CA PRO A 242 0.62 43.00 4.49
C PRO A 242 -0.34 43.24 3.33
N ASN A 243 -0.44 44.50 2.87
CA ASN A 243 -1.27 44.94 1.75
C ASN A 243 -2.77 44.61 1.91
N LEU A 244 -3.34 44.82 3.11
CA LEU A 244 -4.75 44.55 3.41
C LEU A 244 -5.72 45.17 2.38
N ASP A 245 -5.50 46.42 1.98
CA ASP A 245 -6.33 47.12 0.98
C ASP A 245 -6.35 46.42 -0.38
N PHE A 246 -5.27 45.74 -0.74
CA PHE A 246 -5.24 44.92 -1.95
C PHE A 246 -6.15 43.69 -1.76
N TRP A 247 -6.01 42.98 -0.64
CA TRP A 247 -6.79 41.77 -0.35
C TRP A 247 -8.30 42.02 -0.24
N THR A 248 -8.72 43.16 0.32
CA THR A 248 -10.14 43.52 0.42
C THR A 248 -10.78 43.83 -0.93
N THR A 249 -9.99 44.21 -1.94
CA THR A 249 -10.52 44.53 -3.29
C THR A 249 -10.61 43.31 -4.22
N ILE A 250 -9.92 42.21 -3.93
CA ILE A 250 -9.92 40.99 -4.77
C ILE A 250 -11.32 40.39 -4.95
N PRO A 251 -12.15 40.19 -3.90
CA PRO A 251 -13.48 39.57 -4.05
C PRO A 251 -14.40 40.36 -4.99
N HIS A 252 -14.28 41.70 -4.97
CA HIS A 252 -15.07 42.57 -5.83
C HIS A 252 -14.64 42.46 -7.30
N ARG A 253 -13.33 42.36 -7.56
CA ARG A 253 -12.78 42.23 -8.92
C ARG A 253 -13.03 40.86 -9.54
N THR A 254 -12.99 39.78 -8.76
CA THR A 254 -13.30 38.44 -9.27
C THR A 254 -14.78 38.30 -9.62
N LYS A 255 -15.67 38.88 -8.80
CA LYS A 255 -17.12 38.92 -9.08
C LYS A 255 -17.43 39.63 -10.40
N SER A 256 -16.80 40.78 -10.68
CA SER A 256 -17.03 41.50 -11.94
C SER A 256 -16.53 40.73 -13.17
N LEU A 257 -15.38 40.05 -13.06
CA LEU A 257 -14.85 39.23 -14.15
C LEU A 257 -15.72 38.00 -14.42
N PHE A 258 -16.22 37.33 -13.37
CA PHE A 258 -17.11 36.18 -13.51
C PHE A 258 -18.47 36.60 -14.09
N MET A 259 -19.04 37.74 -13.65
CA MET A 259 -20.24 38.32 -14.24
C MET A 259 -20.07 38.63 -15.74
N ALA A 260 -18.94 39.23 -16.12
CA ALA A 260 -18.64 39.51 -17.53
C ALA A 260 -18.43 38.22 -18.34
N LEU A 261 -17.81 37.20 -17.78
CA LEU A 261 -17.64 35.89 -18.41
C LEU A 261 -18.99 35.19 -18.59
N VAL A 262 -19.81 35.15 -17.54
CA VAL A 262 -21.16 34.57 -17.57
C VAL A 262 -22.04 35.29 -18.57
N GLN A 263 -22.01 36.63 -18.63
CA GLN A 263 -22.74 37.42 -19.64
C GLN A 263 -22.27 37.10 -21.07
N ARG A 264 -20.97 36.89 -21.26
CA ARG A 264 -20.39 36.53 -22.57
C ARG A 264 -20.77 35.11 -23.01
N PHE A 265 -20.89 34.16 -22.08
CA PHE A 265 -21.33 32.79 -22.37
C PHE A 265 -22.86 32.63 -22.46
N ARG A 266 -23.63 33.47 -21.76
CA ARG A 266 -25.11 33.41 -21.74
C ARG A 266 -25.76 34.21 -22.87
N GLY A 267 -24.98 34.97 -23.64
CA GLY A 267 -25.45 35.84 -24.73
C GLY A 267 -26.23 37.05 -24.21
N PRO A 268 -26.39 38.12 -25.01
CA PRO A 268 -27.16 39.28 -24.59
C PRO A 268 -28.63 38.89 -24.46
N THR A 269 -29.16 38.91 -23.23
CA THR A 269 -30.61 38.91 -23.01
C THR A 269 -31.14 40.24 -23.53
N TYR A 270 -31.90 40.17 -24.62
CA TYR A 270 -32.55 41.30 -25.29
C TYR A 270 -33.43 42.06 -24.27
N HIS A 271 -32.90 43.14 -23.72
CA HIS A 271 -33.69 44.03 -22.87
C HIS A 271 -34.55 44.90 -23.79
N HIS A 272 -35.87 44.69 -23.74
CA HIS A 272 -36.87 45.41 -24.51
C HIS A 272 -36.70 46.93 -24.36
N ARG A 273 -36.26 47.59 -25.44
CA ARG A 273 -36.14 49.06 -25.51
C ARG A 273 -37.55 49.63 -25.62
N SER A 274 -37.90 50.47 -24.65
CA SER A 274 -39.16 51.21 -24.56
C SER A 274 -39.43 52.03 -25.83
N SER A 275 -40.67 51.96 -26.32
CA SER A 275 -41.20 52.66 -27.49
C SER A 275 -41.03 54.17 -27.40
N TYR A 276 -40.57 54.78 -28.49
CA TYR A 276 -40.78 56.20 -28.76
C TYR A 276 -42.27 56.44 -29.05
N SER A 277 -42.87 57.43 -28.39
CA SER A 277 -44.19 57.95 -28.72
C SER A 277 -44.11 58.72 -30.05
N SER A 278 -44.98 58.39 -31.01
CA SER A 278 -45.14 59.18 -32.24
C SER A 278 -45.76 60.54 -31.92
N VAL A 279 -45.08 61.61 -32.30
CA VAL A 279 -45.61 62.98 -32.26
C VAL A 279 -46.52 63.15 -33.47
N ASN A 280 -47.81 63.40 -33.25
CA ASN A 280 -48.74 63.77 -34.31
C ASN A 280 -48.50 65.24 -34.70
N PHE A 281 -48.39 65.48 -36.00
CA PHE A 281 -48.54 66.81 -36.62
C PHE A 281 -50.02 67.06 -36.93
#